data_AF-A0A2T0N6R9-F1
#
_entry.id   AF-A0A2T0N6R9-F1
#
_cell.length_a   1.000
_cell.length_b   1.000
_cell.length_c   1.000
_cell.angle_alpha   90.00
_cell.angle_beta   90.00
_cell.angle_gamma   90.00
#
_symmetry.space_group_name_H-M   'P 1'
#
loop_
_entity.id
_entity.type
_entity.pdbx_description
1 polymer ?
#
loop_
_entity_poly.entity_id
_entity_poly.type
_entity_poly.pdbx_seq_one_letter_code
_entity_poly.pdbx_strand_id
1 'polypeptide(L)' 'MDVTIEDAMVHPFVRELVEYGEVKGEAKAVLMILDGRKIQVPFEARRRILACTDQETLKTWIERALVATSVDELFD' A
#
# COMPACT_ATOMS: atom_id res chain seq x y z
N MET A 1 14.27 9.28 29.09
CA MET A 1 13.17 8.30 29.11
C MET A 1 13.05 7.80 27.70
N ASP A 2 13.32 6.52 27.49
CA ASP A 2 13.11 5.88 26.19
C ASP A 2 11.61 5.57 26.12
N VAL A 3 10.91 6.15 25.15
CA VAL A 3 9.47 5.91 24.95
C VAL A 3 9.35 4.92 23.81
N THR A 4 8.71 3.78 24.06
CA THR A 4 8.50 2.75 23.03
C THR A 4 7.40 3.17 22.06
N ILE A 5 7.34 2.52 20.88
CA ILE A 5 6.22 2.73 19.95
C ILE A 5 4.91 2.31 20.63
N GLU A 6 4.91 1.19 21.36
CA GLU A 6 3.73 0.72 22.10
C GLU A 6 3.22 1.77 23.09
N ASP A 7 4.12 2.43 23.83
CA ASP A 7 3.75 3.51 24.77
C ASP A 7 3.15 4.72 24.03
N ALA A 8 3.66 5.05 22.84
CA ALA A 8 3.18 6.18 22.06
C ALA A 8 1.80 5.95 21.42
N MET A 9 1.44 4.69 21.12
CA MET A 9 0.21 4.31 20.42
C MET A 9 -1.08 4.58 21.21
N VAL A 10 -1.00 4.84 22.51
CA VAL A 10 -2.15 5.30 23.31
C VAL A 10 -2.73 6.60 22.76
N HIS A 11 -1.89 7.44 22.14
CA HIS A 11 -2.29 8.71 21.57
C HIS A 11 -2.97 8.51 20.20
N PRO A 12 -4.21 9.01 20.02
CA PRO A 12 -4.96 8.85 18.76
C PRO A 12 -4.20 9.35 17.53
N PHE A 13 -3.51 10.49 17.64
CA PHE A 13 -2.69 11.04 16.56
C PHE A 13 -1.57 10.09 16.11
N VAL A 14 -0.95 9.35 17.04
CA VAL A 14 0.11 8.39 16.69
C VAL A 14 -0.48 7.23 15.89
N ARG A 15 -1.67 6.73 16.28
CA ARG A 15 -2.39 5.70 15.53
C ARG A 15 -2.71 6.14 14.11
N GLU A 16 -3.26 7.34 13.95
CA GLU A 16 -3.57 7.91 12.62
C GLU A 16 -2.32 8.02 11.73
N LEU A 17 -1.18 8.43 12.31
CA LEU A 17 0.08 8.48 11.57
C LEU A 17 0.60 7.09 11.17
N VAL A 18 0.47 6.10 12.05
CA VAL A 18 0.85 4.71 11.75
C VAL A 18 -0.01 4.15 10.64
N GLU A 19 -1.33 4.29 10.72
CA GLU A 19 -2.28 3.86 9.67
C GLU A 19 -1.97 4.55 8.32
N TYR A 20 -1.74 5.86 8.32
CA TYR A 20 -1.30 6.58 7.12
C TYR A 20 0.00 6.03 6.55
N GLY A 21 0.97 5.71 7.43
CA GLY A 21 2.23 5.09 7.07
C GLY A 21 2.06 3.71 6.43
N GLU A 22 1.23 2.85 7.01
CA GLU A 22 0.91 1.51 6.52
C GLU A 22 0.30 1.57 5.11
N VAL A 23 -0.74 2.40 4.94
CA VAL A 23 -1.40 2.62 3.63
C VAL A 23 -0.39 3.08 2.58
N LYS A 24 0.48 4.05 2.90
CA LYS A 24 1.50 4.53 1.95
C LYS A 24 2.57 3.48 1.68
N GLY A 25 2.89 2.62 2.65
CA GLY A 25 3.78 1.49 2.50
C GLY A 25 3.22 0.44 1.56
N GLU A 26 1.98 0.03 1.77
CA GLU A 26 1.29 -0.99 0.98
C GLU A 26 1.10 -0.55 -0.48
N ALA A 27 0.70 0.71 -0.72
CA ALA A 27 0.62 1.26 -2.08
C ALA A 27 1.98 1.20 -2.81
N LYS A 28 3.09 1.47 -2.11
CA LYS A 28 4.44 1.33 -2.68
C LYS A 28 4.80 -0.15 -2.91
N ALA A 29 4.38 -1.05 -2.03
CA ALA A 29 4.62 -2.49 -2.16
C ALA A 29 3.95 -3.05 -3.43
N VAL A 30 2.69 -2.68 -3.71
CA VAL A 30 2.01 -3.05 -4.97
C VAL A 30 2.87 -2.67 -6.18
N LEU A 31 3.31 -1.40 -6.25
CA LEU A 31 4.14 -0.92 -7.37
C LEU A 31 5.48 -1.66 -7.48
N MET A 32 6.11 -1.97 -6.33
CA MET A 32 7.38 -2.69 -6.29
C MET A 32 7.22 -4.13 -6.79
N ILE A 33 6.14 -4.81 -6.44
CA ILE A 33 5.84 -6.17 -6.92
C ILE A 33 5.63 -6.16 -8.43
N LEU A 34 4.81 -5.24 -8.95
CA LEU A 34 4.57 -5.12 -10.40
C LEU A 34 5.87 -4.84 -11.18
N ASP A 35 6.75 -3.97 -10.66
CA ASP A 35 8.06 -3.70 -11.26
C ASP A 35 9.00 -4.92 -11.22
N GLY A 36 9.01 -5.65 -10.11
CA GLY A 36 9.74 -6.91 -9.97
C GLY A 36 9.29 -7.95 -10.99
N ARG A 37 7.99 -7.97 -11.30
CA ARG A 37 7.37 -8.83 -12.32
C ARG A 37 7.40 -8.26 -13.73
N LYS A 38 8.00 -7.09 -13.93
CA LYS A 38 8.11 -6.40 -15.22
C LYS A 38 6.77 -6.08 -15.88
N ILE A 39 5.73 -5.88 -15.06
CA ILE A 39 4.42 -5.41 -15.51
C ILE A 39 4.49 -3.89 -15.63
N GLN A 40 4.18 -3.38 -16.83
CA GLN A 40 4.10 -1.94 -17.08
C GLN A 40 2.94 -1.34 -16.26
N VAL A 41 3.22 -0.26 -15.54
CA VAL A 41 2.22 0.49 -14.77
C VAL A 41 2.04 1.86 -15.42
N PRO A 42 0.97 2.08 -16.20
CA PRO A 42 0.65 3.39 -16.77
C PRO A 42 0.46 4.43 -15.66
N PHE A 43 0.66 5.69 -16.02
CA PHE A 43 0.62 6.80 -15.08
C PHE A 43 -0.70 6.88 -14.28
N GLU A 44 -1.84 6.66 -14.92
CA GLU A 44 -3.14 6.69 -14.23
C GLU A 44 -3.31 5.55 -13.22
N ALA A 45 -2.87 4.33 -13.58
CA ALA A 45 -2.87 3.21 -12.64
C ALA A 45 -1.93 3.48 -11.45
N ARG A 46 -0.73 4.03 -11.71
CA ARG A 46 0.21 4.43 -10.65
C ARG A 46 -0.40 5.47 -9.71
N ARG A 47 -1.08 6.47 -10.27
CA ARG A 47 -1.78 7.51 -9.50
C ARG A 47 -2.89 6.90 -8.66
N ARG A 48 -3.72 6.02 -9.23
CA ARG A 48 -4.78 5.29 -8.51
C ARG A 48 -4.22 4.50 -7.33
N ILE A 49 -3.14 3.75 -7.54
CA ILE A 49 -2.50 2.96 -6.49
C ILE A 49 -1.99 3.85 -5.34
N LEU A 50 -1.25 4.93 -5.65
CA LEU A 50 -0.69 5.83 -4.64
C LEU A 50 -1.72 6.71 -3.91
N ALA A 51 -2.88 6.93 -4.53
CA ALA A 51 -3.99 7.69 -3.97
C ALA A 51 -4.94 6.84 -3.12
N CYS A 52 -4.87 5.50 -3.22
CA CYS A 52 -5.71 4.62 -2.42
C CYS A 52 -5.39 4.79 -0.92
N THR A 53 -6.43 4.95 -0.12
CA THR A 53 -6.35 5.07 1.35
C THR A 53 -7.03 3.92 2.08
N ASP A 54 -7.57 2.95 1.34
CA ASP A 54 -8.21 1.77 1.89
C ASP A 54 -7.21 0.61 1.95
N GLN A 55 -6.88 0.20 3.17
CA GLN A 55 -5.90 -0.84 3.45
C GLN A 55 -6.34 -2.22 2.93
N GLU A 56 -7.64 -2.53 2.99
CA GLU A 56 -8.13 -3.85 2.54
C GLU A 56 -8.05 -3.97 1.01
N THR A 57 -8.39 -2.89 0.29
CA THR A 57 -8.15 -2.79 -1.15
C THR A 57 -6.67 -2.97 -1.49
N LEU A 58 -5.77 -2.28 -0.77
CA LEU A 58 -4.32 -2.39 -1.02
C LEU A 58 -3.78 -3.81 -0.76
N LYS A 59 -4.20 -4.47 0.32
CA LYS A 59 -3.86 -5.88 0.61
C LYS A 59 -4.33 -6.81 -0.52
N THR A 60 -5.55 -6.62 -0.98
CA THR A 60 -6.10 -7.38 -2.13
C THR A 60 -5.26 -7.16 -3.39
N TRP A 61 -4.85 -5.92 -3.67
CA TRP A 61 -3.97 -5.61 -4.80
C TRP A 61 -2.58 -6.20 -4.65
N ILE A 62 -2.03 -6.29 -3.43
CA ILE A 62 -0.76 -6.97 -3.18
C ILE A 62 -0.87 -8.45 -3.57
N GLU A 63 -1.91 -9.14 -3.11
CA GLU A 63 -2.13 -10.56 -3.42
C GLU A 63 -2.28 -10.79 -4.93
N ARG A 64 -3.10 -9.96 -5.60
CA ARG A 64 -3.30 -10.03 -7.05
C ARG A 64 -2.02 -9.72 -7.81
N ALA A 65 -1.23 -8.73 -7.37
CA ALA A 65 0.02 -8.36 -8.01
C ALA A 65 1.05 -9.49 -8.05
N LEU A 66 0.93 -10.52 -7.20
CA LEU A 66 1.81 -11.69 -7.24
C LEU A 66 1.59 -12.56 -8.49
N VAL A 67 0.37 -12.59 -9.02
CA VAL A 67 -0.02 -13.51 -10.11
C VAL A 67 -0.53 -12.81 -11.37
N ALA A 68 -0.99 -11.56 -11.27
CA ALA A 68 -1.58 -10.81 -12.37
C ALA A 68 -0.71 -10.76 -13.63
N THR A 69 -1.29 -10.78 -14.84
CA THR A 69 -0.49 -10.63 -16.07
C THR A 69 -0.47 -9.20 -16.60
N SER A 70 -1.33 -8.35 -16.05
CA SER A 70 -1.47 -6.93 -16.36
C SER A 70 -1.81 -6.13 -15.09
N VAL A 71 -1.67 -4.81 -15.16
CA VAL A 71 -2.06 -3.94 -14.03
C VAL A 71 -3.58 -3.87 -13.86
N ASP A 72 -4.35 -4.07 -14.93
CA ASP A 72 -5.80 -3.92 -14.93
C ASP A 72 -6.47 -5.00 -14.05
N GLU A 73 -5.91 -6.22 -14.04
CA GLU A 73 -6.35 -7.34 -13.17
C GLU A 73 -6.28 -7.03 -11.67
N LEU A 74 -5.53 -5.99 -11.25
CA LEU A 74 -5.58 -5.56 -9.85
C LEU A 74 -6.95 -4.97 -9.51
N PHE A 75 -7.61 -4.35 -10.47
CA PHE A 75 -8.77 -3.50 -10.25
C PHE A 75 -10.13 -4.19 -10.48
N ASP A 76 -10.12 -5.46 -10.90
CA ASP A 76 -11.31 -6.29 -11.18
C ASP A 76 -11.98 -6.85 -9.93
#